data_AF-A0A1G6VWZ6-F1
#
_entry.id   AF-A0A1G6VWZ6-F1
#
_cell.length_a   1.000
_cell.length_b   1.000
_cell.length_c   1.000
_cell.angle_alpha   90.00
_cell.angle_beta   90.00
_cell.angle_gamma   90.00
#
_symmetry.space_group_name_H-M   'P 1'
#
loop_
_entity.id
_entity.type
_entity.pdbx_description
1 polymer ?
#
loop_
_entity_poly.entity_id
_entity_poly.type
_entity_poly.pdbx_seq_one_letter_code
_entity_poly.pdbx_strand_id
1 'polypeptide(L)'
;MRFSRLDRHTPIDFNARRQAAFARKQQRERDRYPLFPDHVAGEQHTPDDEVARRQRRSDNLERTTRTLHARIWREKRAVYFSLTGDLQAEIRAKWLEWTGPTTPLYYAYIVDNVSGDYERRVAAARANEKAIRKRVLAMLPEQTALEIV
;
A
#
# COMPACT_ATOMS: atom_id res chain seq x y z
N MET A 1 -9.41 23.61 2.79
CA MET A 1 -9.77 22.18 2.95
C MET A 1 -9.05 21.63 4.18
N ARG A 2 -9.70 20.79 4.99
CA ARG A 2 -9.16 20.25 6.25
C ARG A 2 -8.23 19.06 5.95
N PHE A 3 -6.95 19.10 6.34
CA PHE A 3 -6.02 17.97 6.18
C PHE A 3 -5.17 17.82 7.44
N SER A 4 -4.91 16.57 7.83
CA SER A 4 -4.02 16.25 8.95
C SER A 4 -2.60 16.64 8.56
N ARG A 5 -1.90 17.33 9.47
CA ARG A 5 -0.48 17.61 9.30
C ARG A 5 0.27 16.28 9.36
N LEU A 6 1.23 16.10 8.45
CA LEU A 6 2.18 14.99 8.55
C LEU A 6 3.24 15.36 9.57
N ASP A 7 3.47 14.46 10.52
CA ASP A 7 4.52 14.62 11.53
C ASP A 7 5.91 14.58 10.90
N ARG A 8 6.87 15.10 11.66
CA ARG A 8 8.28 15.04 11.27
C ARG A 8 8.76 13.59 11.38
N HIS A 9 9.24 13.06 10.27
CA HIS A 9 9.89 11.75 10.26
C HIS A 9 11.19 11.80 11.08
N THR A 10 11.30 10.91 12.06
CA THR A 10 12.47 10.77 12.94
C THR A 10 13.16 9.43 12.72
N PRO A 11 14.47 9.34 13.01
CA PRO A 11 15.17 8.07 12.99
C PRO A 11 14.52 7.03 13.92
N ILE A 12 14.64 5.76 13.56
CA ILE A 12 14.15 4.65 14.37
C ILE A 12 14.89 4.63 15.70
N ASP A 13 14.13 4.74 16.78
CA ASP A 13 14.62 4.42 18.11
C ASP A 13 14.82 2.90 18.24
N PHE A 14 16.07 2.45 18.20
CA PHE A 14 16.46 1.06 18.45
C PHE A 14 16.96 0.86 19.88
N ASN A 15 16.06 1.12 20.84
CA ASN A 15 16.31 0.98 22.27
C ASN A 15 16.68 -0.44 22.73
N ALA A 16 17.13 -0.54 23.99
CA ALA A 16 17.57 -1.77 24.64
C ALA A 16 16.55 -2.92 24.54
N ARG A 17 15.25 -2.62 24.63
CA ARG A 17 14.20 -3.64 24.48
C ARG A 17 14.19 -4.26 23.08
N ARG A 18 14.37 -3.43 22.04
CA ARG A 18 14.42 -3.87 20.65
C ARG A 18 15.73 -4.62 20.34
N GLN A 19 16.85 -4.19 20.92
CA GLN A 19 18.13 -4.90 20.83
C GLN A 19 18.02 -6.31 21.44
N ALA A 20 17.48 -6.43 22.66
CA ALA A 20 17.27 -7.72 23.31
C ALA A 20 16.31 -8.62 22.53
N ALA A 21 15.27 -8.05 21.91
CA ALA A 21 14.36 -8.81 21.05
C ALA A 21 15.06 -9.34 19.79
N PHE A 22 15.97 -8.57 19.21
CA PHE A 22 16.79 -8.99 18.07
C PHE A 22 17.78 -10.10 18.46
N ALA A 23 18.46 -9.98 19.61
CA ALA A 23 19.34 -11.03 20.12
C ALA A 23 18.57 -12.34 20.37
N ARG A 24 17.37 -12.28 20.95
CA ARG A 24 16.50 -13.47 21.12
C ARG A 24 16.08 -14.09 19.79
N LYS A 25 15.83 -13.27 18.75
CA LYS A 25 15.55 -13.77 17.40
C LYS A 25 16.75 -14.53 16.85
N GLN A 26 17.95 -13.95 16.94
CA GLN A 26 19.17 -14.59 16.48
C GLN A 26 19.45 -15.92 17.21
N GLN A 27 19.23 -15.96 18.53
CA GLN A 27 19.36 -17.18 19.30
C GLN A 27 18.39 -18.27 18.82
N ARG A 28 17.10 -17.94 18.64
CA ARG A 28 16.11 -18.89 18.12
C ARG A 28 16.45 -19.42 16.73
N GLU A 29 17.07 -18.59 15.89
CA GLU A 29 17.52 -19.00 14.56
C GLU A 29 18.68 -19.99 14.64
N ARG A 30 19.63 -19.81 15.57
CA ARG A 30 20.70 -20.77 15.83
C ARG A 30 20.18 -22.08 16.42
N ASP A 31 19.29 -21.97 17.42
CA ASP A 31 18.70 -23.14 18.10
C ASP A 31 17.88 -24.03 17.15
N ARG A 32 17.35 -23.44 16.07
CA ARG A 32 16.62 -24.18 15.02
C ARG A 32 17.53 -25.14 14.24
N TYR A 33 18.83 -24.84 14.14
CA TYR A 33 19.80 -25.63 13.38
C TYR A 33 20.99 -26.01 14.27
N PRO A 34 20.77 -26.89 15.27
CA PRO A 34 21.75 -27.17 16.32
C PRO A 34 23.03 -27.87 15.82
N LEU A 35 23.02 -28.45 14.62
CA LEU A 35 24.19 -29.04 13.98
C LEU A 35 25.08 -28.00 13.27
N PHE A 36 24.57 -26.79 13.03
CA PHE A 36 25.26 -25.72 12.29
C PHE A 36 25.20 -24.36 13.00
N PRO A 37 25.33 -24.27 14.33
CA PRO A 37 25.11 -23.02 15.06
C PRO A 37 26.10 -21.93 14.64
N ASP A 38 27.36 -22.30 14.39
CA ASP A 38 28.42 -21.37 13.99
C ASP A 38 28.25 -20.87 12.54
N HIS A 39 27.79 -21.74 11.65
CA HIS A 39 27.48 -21.35 10.27
C HIS A 39 26.32 -20.36 10.23
N VAL A 40 25.24 -20.64 10.99
CA VAL A 40 24.10 -19.72 11.12
C VAL A 40 24.53 -18.41 11.77
N ALA A 41 25.38 -18.45 12.80
CA ALA A 41 25.92 -17.24 13.42
C ALA A 41 26.74 -16.40 12.43
N GLY A 42 27.55 -17.02 11.57
CA GLY A 42 28.34 -16.34 10.55
C GLY A 42 27.51 -15.65 9.46
N GLU A 43 26.31 -16.15 9.17
CA GLU A 43 25.38 -15.51 8.22
C GLU A 43 24.49 -14.42 8.88
N GLN A 44 24.44 -14.38 10.21
CA GLN A 44 23.63 -13.39 10.94
C GLN A 44 24.29 -12.01 10.89
N HIS A 45 23.51 -11.02 10.43
CA HIS A 45 23.95 -9.63 10.42
C HIS A 45 24.00 -9.03 11.82
N THR A 46 24.85 -8.02 11.99
CA THR A 46 25.08 -7.37 13.28
C THR A 46 23.86 -6.53 13.73
N PRO A 47 23.77 -6.16 15.01
CA PRO A 47 22.77 -5.20 15.48
C PRO A 47 22.80 -3.87 14.71
N ASP A 48 23.99 -3.35 14.37
CA ASP A 48 24.14 -2.10 13.63
C ASP A 48 23.63 -2.23 12.20
N ASP A 49 23.90 -3.37 11.55
CA ASP A 49 23.34 -3.67 10.23
C ASP A 49 21.81 -3.74 10.26
N GLU A 50 21.25 -4.31 11.33
CA GLU A 50 19.80 -4.39 11.52
C GLU A 50 19.19 -3.00 11.69
N VAL A 51 19.83 -2.12 12.49
CA VAL A 51 19.41 -0.72 12.65
C VAL A 51 19.45 -0.01 11.31
N ALA A 52 20.56 -0.10 10.59
CA ALA A 52 20.72 0.53 9.29
C ALA A 52 19.69 0.02 8.27
N ARG A 53 19.40 -1.30 8.26
CA ARG A 53 18.38 -1.88 7.37
C ARG A 53 16.98 -1.38 7.72
N ARG A 54 16.65 -1.33 9.01
CA ARG A 54 15.36 -0.82 9.48
C ARG A 54 15.21 0.66 9.13
N GLN A 55 16.25 1.46 9.35
CA GLN A 55 16.25 2.89 9.02
C GLN A 55 16.00 3.11 7.53
N ARG A 56 16.77 2.44 6.65
CA ARG A 56 16.57 2.51 5.19
C ARG A 56 15.15 2.17 4.76
N ARG A 57 14.54 1.13 5.36
CA ARG A 57 13.14 0.78 5.09
C ARG A 57 12.18 1.88 5.54
N SER A 58 12.39 2.44 6.73
CA SER A 58 11.55 3.53 7.26
C SER A 58 11.62 4.78 6.37
N ASP A 59 12.82 5.19 5.98
CA ASP A 59 13.03 6.35 5.13
C ASP A 59 12.40 6.16 3.75
N ASN A 60 12.55 4.95 3.19
CA ASN A 60 11.92 4.65 1.92
C ASN A 60 10.40 4.68 2.00
N LEU A 61 9.80 4.08 3.04
CA LEU A 61 8.35 4.11 3.26
C LEU A 61 7.84 5.54 3.41
N GLU A 62 8.54 6.37 4.17
CA GLU A 62 8.17 7.77 4.37
C GLU A 62 8.20 8.54 3.06
N ARG A 63 9.30 8.41 2.30
CA ARG A 63 9.46 9.04 0.99
C ARG A 63 8.38 8.62 0.01
N THR A 64 8.11 7.32 -0.11
CA THR A 64 7.11 6.80 -1.06
C THR A 64 5.70 7.21 -0.66
N THR A 65 5.37 7.18 0.64
CA THR A 65 4.06 7.61 1.15
C THR A 65 3.82 9.09 0.91
N ARG A 66 4.80 9.96 1.24
CA ARG A 66 4.71 11.41 0.96
C ARG A 66 4.58 11.69 -0.53
N THR A 67 5.35 10.98 -1.36
CA THR A 67 5.26 11.10 -2.83
C THR A 67 3.89 10.72 -3.34
N LEU A 68 3.33 9.60 -2.86
CA LEU A 68 1.99 9.15 -3.19
C LEU A 68 0.93 10.19 -2.78
N HIS A 69 0.97 10.67 -1.53
CA HIS A 69 0.04 11.68 -1.03
C HIS A 69 0.09 12.96 -1.87
N ALA A 70 1.28 13.46 -2.18
CA ALA A 70 1.45 14.67 -2.99
C ALA A 70 0.94 14.48 -4.42
N ARG A 71 1.22 13.32 -5.04
CA ARG A 71 0.72 13.00 -6.38
C ARG A 71 -0.80 12.97 -6.43
N ILE A 72 -1.42 12.20 -5.53
CA ILE A 72 -2.87 12.06 -5.46
C ILE A 72 -3.54 13.39 -5.14
N TRP A 73 -2.97 14.20 -4.23
CA TRP A 73 -3.48 15.52 -3.94
C TRP A 73 -3.51 16.41 -5.20
N ARG A 74 -2.40 16.52 -5.93
CA ARG A 74 -2.34 17.37 -7.13
C ARG A 74 -3.33 16.90 -8.20
N GLU A 75 -3.38 15.59 -8.44
CA GLU A 75 -4.29 14.96 -9.40
C GLU A 75 -5.76 15.27 -9.07
N LYS A 76 -6.20 14.97 -7.84
CA LYS A 76 -7.60 15.10 -7.46
C LYS A 76 -8.02 16.53 -7.20
N ARG A 77 -7.09 17.39 -6.80
CA ARG A 77 -7.31 18.83 -6.78
C ARG A 77 -7.56 19.36 -8.19
N ALA A 78 -6.83 18.91 -9.20
CA ALA A 78 -7.09 19.31 -10.59
C ALA A 78 -8.49 18.88 -11.05
N VAL A 79 -8.89 17.63 -10.76
CA VAL A 79 -10.24 17.13 -11.02
C VAL A 79 -11.29 17.99 -10.33
N TYR A 80 -11.14 18.24 -9.03
CA TYR A 80 -12.07 19.06 -8.25
C TYR A 80 -12.33 20.43 -8.90
N PHE A 81 -11.27 21.14 -9.31
CA PHE A 81 -11.42 22.46 -9.93
C PHE A 81 -11.94 22.42 -11.37
N SER A 82 -11.97 21.26 -12.03
CA SER A 82 -12.63 21.10 -13.33
C SER A 82 -14.14 20.83 -13.24
N LEU A 83 -14.66 20.53 -12.05
CA LEU A 83 -16.09 20.24 -11.85
C LEU A 83 -16.93 21.52 -11.79
N THR A 84 -18.25 21.36 -11.96
CA THR A 84 -19.22 22.45 -11.76
C THR A 84 -19.26 22.92 -10.30
N GLY A 85 -19.78 24.12 -10.07
CA GLY A 85 -19.89 24.70 -8.73
C GLY A 85 -20.68 23.83 -7.75
N ASP A 86 -21.76 23.20 -8.21
CA ASP A 86 -22.62 22.33 -7.39
C ASP A 86 -21.87 21.09 -6.90
N LEU A 87 -21.15 20.41 -7.81
CA LEU A 87 -20.32 19.25 -7.45
C LEU A 87 -19.16 19.64 -6.52
N GLN A 88 -18.56 20.81 -6.75
CA GLN A 88 -17.53 21.34 -5.85
C GLN A 88 -18.08 21.62 -4.44
N ALA A 89 -19.32 22.12 -4.33
CA ALA A 89 -19.99 22.37 -3.06
C ALA A 89 -20.31 21.04 -2.34
N GLU A 90 -20.81 20.04 -3.07
CA GLU A 90 -21.09 18.71 -2.52
C GLU A 90 -19.81 18.06 -1.95
N ILE A 91 -18.71 18.04 -2.72
CA ILE A 91 -17.43 17.50 -2.25
C ILE A 91 -16.96 18.24 -0.99
N ARG A 92 -17.11 19.57 -0.96
CA ARG A 92 -16.70 20.38 0.20
C ARG A 92 -17.53 20.05 1.44
N ALA A 93 -18.85 19.90 1.29
CA ALA A 93 -19.74 19.51 2.39
C ALA A 93 -19.36 18.13 2.94
N LYS A 94 -19.25 17.12 2.06
CA LYS A 94 -18.83 15.76 2.44
C LYS A 94 -17.47 15.74 3.13
N TRP A 95 -16.52 16.55 2.67
CA TRP A 95 -15.18 16.59 3.27
C TRP A 95 -15.16 17.26 4.66
N LEU A 96 -16.04 18.24 4.90
CA LEU A 96 -16.18 18.87 6.21
C LEU A 96 -16.80 17.91 7.24
N GLU A 97 -17.79 17.12 6.82
CA GLU A 97 -18.48 16.12 7.65
C GLU A 97 -17.70 14.81 7.83
N TRP A 98 -16.63 14.61 7.06
CA TRP A 98 -15.82 13.39 7.10
C TRP A 98 -15.30 13.08 8.51
N THR A 99 -15.44 11.83 8.98
CA THR A 99 -14.99 11.41 10.32
C THR A 99 -13.71 10.56 10.28
N GLY A 100 -13.28 10.12 9.09
CA GLY A 100 -12.09 9.31 8.90
C GLY A 100 -10.79 10.14 8.82
N PRO A 101 -9.67 9.49 8.47
CA PRO A 101 -8.39 10.15 8.30
C PRO A 101 -8.47 11.26 7.23
N THR A 102 -7.97 12.44 7.56
CA THR A 102 -8.01 13.59 6.64
C THR A 102 -6.77 13.64 5.76
N THR A 103 -6.57 12.58 4.97
CA THR A 103 -5.44 12.45 4.03
C THR A 103 -5.89 12.65 2.59
N PRO A 104 -4.96 12.92 1.64
CA PRO A 104 -5.30 13.02 0.23
C PRO A 104 -5.96 11.77 -0.37
N LEU A 105 -5.71 10.58 0.18
CA LEU A 105 -6.31 9.33 -0.30
C LEU A 105 -7.82 9.28 -0.03
N TYR A 106 -8.25 9.72 1.16
CA TYR A 106 -9.68 9.77 1.48
C TYR A 106 -10.38 10.94 0.82
N TYR A 107 -9.68 12.07 0.65
CA TYR A 107 -10.20 13.15 -0.18
C TYR A 107 -10.41 12.71 -1.63
N ALA A 108 -9.45 11.97 -2.20
CA ALA A 108 -9.56 11.38 -3.53
C ALA A 108 -10.78 10.47 -3.68
N TYR A 109 -11.06 9.64 -2.68
CA TYR A 109 -12.25 8.80 -2.66
C TYR A 109 -13.53 9.64 -2.81
N ILE A 110 -13.68 10.73 -2.05
CA ILE A 110 -14.88 11.58 -2.16
C ILE A 110 -14.96 12.22 -3.55
N VAL A 111 -13.85 12.80 -4.04
CA VAL A 111 -13.82 13.42 -5.38
C VAL A 111 -14.21 12.40 -6.44
N ASP A 112 -13.61 11.19 -6.41
CA ASP A 112 -13.84 10.16 -7.42
C ASP A 112 -15.28 9.64 -7.44
N ASN A 113 -15.94 9.58 -6.28
CA ASN A 113 -17.35 9.18 -6.22
C ASN A 113 -18.26 10.28 -6.76
N VAL A 114 -18.07 11.53 -6.32
CA VAL A 114 -18.93 12.64 -6.75
C VAL A 114 -18.72 13.01 -8.23
N SER A 115 -17.51 12.88 -8.75
CA SER A 115 -17.21 13.13 -10.18
C SER A 115 -17.62 11.99 -11.12
N GLY A 116 -18.06 10.85 -10.58
CA GLY A 116 -18.33 9.62 -11.32
C GLY A 116 -17.08 8.89 -11.84
N ASP A 117 -15.86 9.37 -11.52
CA ASP A 117 -14.60 8.73 -11.94
C ASP A 117 -14.46 7.31 -11.39
N TYR A 118 -14.98 7.06 -10.19
CA TYR A 118 -15.02 5.73 -9.61
C TYR A 118 -15.82 4.77 -10.49
N GLU A 119 -17.06 5.13 -10.83
CA GLU A 119 -17.93 4.30 -11.67
C GLU A 119 -17.32 4.05 -13.05
N ARG A 120 -16.75 5.09 -13.67
CA ARG A 120 -16.05 4.94 -14.97
C ARG A 120 -14.90 3.94 -14.89
N ARG A 121 -14.07 3.99 -13.84
CA ARG A 121 -12.95 3.05 -13.65
C ARG A 121 -13.45 1.62 -13.40
N VAL A 122 -14.48 1.45 -12.58
CA VAL A 122 -15.07 0.13 -12.30
C VAL A 122 -15.66 -0.48 -13.57
N ALA A 123 -16.38 0.32 -14.37
CA ALA A 123 -16.93 -0.14 -15.66
C ALA A 123 -15.81 -0.57 -16.63
N ALA A 124 -14.75 0.22 -16.75
CA ALA A 124 -13.60 -0.11 -17.58
C ALA A 124 -12.89 -1.40 -17.11
N ALA A 125 -12.71 -1.57 -15.79
CA ALA A 125 -12.09 -2.76 -15.22
C ALA A 125 -12.92 -4.02 -15.51
N ARG A 126 -14.25 -3.96 -15.32
CA ARG A 126 -15.18 -5.07 -15.63
C ARG A 126 -15.15 -5.43 -17.12
N ALA A 127 -15.11 -4.42 -18.00
CA ALA A 127 -15.01 -4.65 -19.43
C ALA A 127 -13.70 -5.36 -19.80
N ASN A 128 -12.58 -4.93 -19.21
CA ASN A 128 -11.28 -5.57 -19.42
C ASN A 128 -11.26 -7.03 -18.90
N GLU A 129 -11.80 -7.28 -17.70
CA GLU A 129 -11.91 -8.62 -17.15
C GLU A 129 -12.72 -9.55 -18.08
N LYS A 130 -13.86 -9.06 -18.60
CA LYS A 130 -14.68 -9.81 -19.56
C LYS A 130 -13.89 -10.14 -20.84
N ALA A 131 -13.11 -9.18 -21.36
CA ALA A 131 -12.27 -9.39 -22.54
C ALA A 131 -11.17 -10.43 -22.29
N ILE A 132 -10.50 -10.36 -21.13
CA ILE A 132 -9.49 -11.34 -20.72
C ILE A 132 -10.13 -12.73 -20.59
N ARG A 133 -11.26 -12.85 -19.88
CA ARG A 133 -11.98 -14.11 -19.71
C ARG A 133 -12.37 -14.73 -21.05
N LYS A 134 -12.91 -13.94 -21.98
CA LYS A 134 -13.26 -14.41 -23.34
C LYS A 134 -12.04 -14.96 -24.08
N ARG A 135 -10.90 -14.26 -24.01
CA ARG A 135 -9.64 -14.69 -24.63
C ARG A 135 -9.11 -15.98 -24.02
N VAL A 136 -9.14 -16.10 -22.69
CA VAL A 136 -8.69 -17.31 -21.99
C VAL A 136 -9.58 -18.51 -22.35
N LEU A 137 -10.92 -18.33 -22.34
CA LEU A 137 -11.85 -19.40 -22.73
C LEU A 137 -11.63 -19.87 -24.17
N ALA A 138 -11.34 -18.96 -25.11
CA ALA A 138 -11.03 -19.32 -26.50
C ALA A 138 -9.69 -20.05 -26.67
N MET A 139 -8.80 -20.00 -25.68
CA MET A 139 -7.50 -20.68 -25.70
C MET A 139 -7.52 -22.03 -24.97
N LEU A 140 -8.59 -22.34 -24.24
CA LEU A 140 -8.72 -23.62 -23.55
C LEU A 140 -9.05 -24.71 -24.58
N PRO A 141 -8.34 -25.86 -24.57
CA PRO A 141 -8.71 -27.00 -25.40
C PRO A 141 -10.09 -27.50 -24.99
N GLU A 142 -10.92 -27.93 -25.95
CA GLU A 142 -12.17 -28.61 -25.64
C GLU A 142 -11.87 -29.87 -24.83
N GLN A 143 -12.49 -29.99 -23.66
CA GLN A 143 -12.39 -31.17 -22.83
C GLN A 143 -13.12 -32.30 -23.56
N THR A 144 -12.35 -33.18 -24.23
CA THR A 144 -12.89 -34.37 -24.88
C THR A 144 -13.59 -35.21 -23.82
N ALA A 145 -14.86 -35.54 -24.05
CA ALA A 145 -15.63 -36.37 -23.14
C ALA A 145 -14.84 -37.65 -22.85
N LEU A 146 -14.59 -37.94 -21.57
CA LEU A 146 -14.05 -39.22 -21.14
C LEU A 146 -15.11 -40.28 -21.45
N GLU A 147 -14.92 -41.02 -22.55
CA GLU A 147 -15.65 -42.27 -22.77
C GLU A 147 -15.20 -43.25 -21.68
N ILE A 148 -16.06 -43.44 -20.67
CA ILE A 148 -15.95 -44.53 -19.72
C ILE A 148 -16.47 -45.77 -20.45
N VAL A 149 -15.56 -46.67 -20.82
CA VAL A 149 -15.85 -48.01 -21.34
C VAL A 149 -16.06 -48.98 -20.19
#